data_AF-A0A484MY26-F1
#
_entry.id   AF-A0A484MY26-F1
#
_cell.length_a   1.000
_cell.length_b   1.000
_cell.length_c   1.000
_cell.angle_alpha   90.00
_cell.angle_beta   90.00
_cell.angle_gamma   90.00
#
_symmetry.space_group_name_H-M   'P 1'
#
loop_
_entity.id
_entity.type
_entity.pdbx_description
1 polymer ?
#
loop_
_entity_poly.entity_id
_entity_poly.type
_entity_poly.pdbx_seq_one_letter_code
_entity_poly.pdbx_strand_id
1 'polypeptide(L)'
;MYDKQLDSGRGTLLHLCDDVIQQEVKEVIVSFFVLTEHGKFNRQGLDQRCEELIKEKFNENCNFDVDDAIQKLEKLGIVYKKQDGLYSSVDVKEATEMLGTTTEEVVTNAVHQGLHS
;
A
#
# COMPACT_ATOMS: atom_id res chain seq x y z
N MET A 1 -8.35 20.24 -35.12
CA MET A 1 -7.81 18.87 -34.89
C MET A 1 -6.66 18.83 -33.88
N TYR A 2 -6.50 19.86 -33.03
CA TYR A 2 -5.55 19.85 -31.90
C TYR A 2 -6.20 19.45 -30.57
N ASP A 3 -7.53 19.56 -30.43
CA ASP A 3 -8.22 19.19 -29.18
C ASP A 3 -8.35 17.68 -28.95
N LYS A 4 -8.39 16.87 -30.03
CA LYS A 4 -8.54 15.40 -29.90
C LYS A 4 -7.30 14.70 -29.32
N GLN A 5 -6.10 15.28 -29.48
CA GLN A 5 -4.87 14.72 -28.91
C GLN A 5 -4.66 15.10 -27.43
N LEU A 6 -5.21 16.23 -26.99
CA LEU A 6 -5.15 16.65 -25.58
C LEU A 6 -6.05 15.77 -24.69
N ASP A 7 -7.24 15.40 -25.17
CA ASP A 7 -8.12 14.45 -24.46
C ASP A 7 -7.54 13.03 -24.42
N SER A 8 -6.88 12.56 -25.50
CA SER A 8 -6.24 11.24 -25.48
C SER A 8 -5.05 11.20 -24.53
N GLY A 9 -4.24 12.27 -24.47
CA GLY A 9 -3.08 12.34 -23.58
C GLY A 9 -3.45 12.39 -22.10
N ARG A 10 -4.49 13.16 -21.75
CA ARG A 10 -5.02 13.23 -20.37
C ARG A 10 -5.65 11.91 -19.93
N GLY A 11 -6.46 11.28 -20.78
CA GLY A 11 -7.07 9.99 -20.49
C GLY A 11 -6.04 8.89 -20.24
N THR A 12 -4.99 8.81 -21.07
CA THR A 12 -3.89 7.86 -20.86
C THR A 12 -3.11 8.13 -19.56
N LEU A 13 -2.82 9.40 -19.25
CA LEU A 13 -2.12 9.75 -18.01
C LEU A 13 -2.93 9.38 -16.77
N LEU A 14 -4.24 9.65 -16.77
CA LEU A 14 -5.14 9.29 -15.68
C LEU A 14 -5.15 7.77 -15.43
N HIS A 15 -5.26 6.96 -16.49
CA HIS A 15 -5.20 5.51 -16.35
C HIS A 15 -3.86 5.02 -15.80
N LEU A 16 -2.74 5.58 -16.26
CA LEU A 16 -1.41 5.24 -15.72
C LEU A 16 -1.29 5.61 -14.24
N CYS A 17 -1.83 6.75 -13.83
CA CYS A 17 -1.88 7.15 -12.42
C CYS A 17 -2.73 6.17 -11.59
N ASP A 18 -3.92 5.79 -12.08
CA ASP A 18 -4.77 4.81 -11.41
C ASP A 18 -4.07 3.46 -11.29
N ASP A 19 -3.39 3.00 -12.34
CA ASP A 19 -2.64 1.73 -12.33
C ASP A 19 -1.52 1.74 -11.29
N VAL A 20 -0.75 2.83 -11.20
CA VAL A 20 0.32 2.98 -10.19
C VAL A 20 -0.27 3.00 -8.78
N ILE A 21 -1.32 3.78 -8.53
CA ILE A 21 -1.98 3.82 -7.21
C ILE A 21 -2.51 2.43 -6.82
N GLN A 22 -3.15 1.73 -7.76
CA GLN A 22 -3.66 0.38 -7.51
C GLN A 22 -2.53 -0.62 -7.23
N GLN A 23 -1.39 -0.47 -7.89
CA GLN A 23 -0.22 -1.30 -7.61
C GLN A 23 0.31 -1.03 -6.19
N GLU A 24 0.48 0.23 -5.82
CA GLU A 24 0.92 0.63 -4.48
C GLU A 24 0.02 0.06 -3.36
N VAL A 25 -1.30 0.08 -3.57
CA VAL A 25 -2.26 -0.50 -2.60
C VAL A 25 -2.11 -2.02 -2.50
N LYS A 26 -1.90 -2.72 -3.63
CA LYS A 26 -1.71 -4.17 -3.63
C LYS A 26 -0.45 -4.58 -2.86
N GLU A 27 0.65 -3.85 -3.05
CA GLU A 27 1.92 -4.12 -2.37
C GLU A 27 1.77 -3.98 -0.84
N VAL A 28 1.07 -2.95 -0.38
CA VAL A 28 0.75 -2.74 1.04
C VAL A 28 -0.10 -3.90 1.60
N ILE A 29 -1.15 -4.31 0.89
CA ILE A 29 -2.03 -5.40 1.33
C ILE A 29 -1.28 -6.72 1.41
N VAL A 30 -0.49 -7.05 0.39
CA VAL A 30 0.29 -8.30 0.34
C VAL A 30 1.31 -8.36 1.49
N SER A 31 2.04 -7.27 1.72
CA SER A 31 3.01 -7.20 2.82
C SER A 31 2.35 -7.41 4.18
N PHE A 32 1.22 -6.74 4.42
CA PHE A 32 0.48 -6.86 5.67
C PHE A 32 -0.09 -8.28 5.87
N PHE A 33 -0.62 -8.89 4.80
CA PHE A 33 -1.12 -10.26 4.84
C PHE A 33 -0.01 -11.26 5.21
N VAL A 34 1.18 -11.16 4.60
CA VAL A 34 2.31 -12.04 4.90
C VAL A 34 2.74 -11.90 6.36
N LEU A 35 2.84 -10.68 6.89
CA LEU A 35 3.19 -10.44 8.29
C LEU A 35 2.14 -11.00 9.25
N THR A 36 0.86 -10.93 8.89
CA THR A 36 -0.24 -11.45 9.71
C THR A 36 -0.23 -12.98 9.75
N GLU A 37 -0.09 -13.64 8.61
CA GLU A 37 -0.20 -15.10 8.50
C GLU A 37 1.06 -15.84 8.94
N HIS A 38 2.23 -15.28 8.64
CA HIS A 38 3.52 -15.95 8.83
C HIS A 38 4.39 -15.32 9.92
N GLY A 39 3.93 -14.22 10.52
CA GLY A 39 4.57 -13.57 11.65
C GLY A 39 5.68 -12.60 11.22
N LYS A 40 6.88 -12.77 11.79
CA LYS A 40 7.93 -11.75 11.73
C LYS A 40 8.95 -12.06 10.65
N PHE A 41 9.38 -11.04 9.93
CA PHE A 41 10.37 -11.17 8.85
C PHE A 41 11.43 -10.08 8.93
N ASN A 42 12.65 -10.38 8.47
CA ASN A 42 13.56 -9.32 8.05
C ASN A 42 13.13 -8.80 6.66
N ARG A 43 13.70 -7.69 6.21
CA ARG A 43 13.33 -7.05 4.93
C ARG A 43 13.36 -8.01 3.75
N GLN A 44 14.49 -8.70 3.56
CA GLN A 44 14.70 -9.61 2.42
C GLN A 44 13.76 -10.83 2.47
N GLY A 45 13.51 -11.38 3.66
CA GLY A 45 12.62 -12.52 3.83
C GLY A 45 11.17 -12.14 3.58
N LEU A 46 10.76 -10.93 3.95
CA LEU A 46 9.42 -10.43 3.65
C LEU A 46 9.23 -10.24 2.14
N ASP A 47 10.21 -9.62 1.50
CA ASP A 47 10.25 -9.39 0.06
C ASP A 47 10.06 -10.69 -0.73
N GLN A 48 10.94 -11.65 -0.48
CA GLN A 48 10.90 -12.97 -1.11
C GLN A 48 9.57 -13.67 -0.85
N ARG A 49 9.03 -13.59 0.38
CA ARG A 49 7.76 -14.25 0.71
C ARG A 49 6.58 -13.61 -0.01
N CYS A 50 6.61 -12.31 -0.25
CA CYS A 50 5.60 -11.61 -1.05
C CYS A 50 5.65 -12.05 -2.52
N GLU A 51 6.84 -12.12 -3.11
CA GLU A 51 7.04 -12.63 -4.49
C GLU A 51 6.58 -14.07 -4.65
N GLU A 52 6.92 -14.94 -3.69
CA GLU A 52 6.48 -16.33 -3.66
C GLU A 52 4.95 -16.43 -3.60
N LEU A 53 4.31 -15.64 -2.73
CA LEU A 53 2.85 -15.64 -2.62
C LEU A 53 2.19 -15.19 -3.93
N ILE A 54 2.70 -14.13 -4.57
CA ILE A 54 2.18 -13.63 -5.84
C ILE A 54 2.32 -14.68 -6.92
N LYS A 55 3.46 -15.36 -6.99
CA LYS A 55 3.70 -16.47 -7.92
C LYS A 55 2.79 -17.66 -7.67
N GLU A 56 2.60 -18.05 -6.41
CA GLU A 56 1.75 -19.18 -6.05
C GLU A 56 0.26 -18.92 -6.35
N LYS A 57 -0.22 -17.69 -6.12
CA LYS A 57 -1.65 -17.35 -6.26
C LYS A 57 -2.04 -16.90 -7.65
N PHE A 58 -1.15 -16.18 -8.33
CA PHE A 58 -1.44 -15.53 -9.61
C PHE A 58 -0.58 -16.03 -10.76
N ASN A 59 0.42 -16.89 -10.49
CA ASN A 59 1.38 -17.39 -11.49
C ASN A 59 2.17 -16.26 -12.19
N GLU A 60 2.36 -15.15 -11.48
CA GLU A 60 3.13 -13.99 -11.94
C GLU A 60 4.47 -13.92 -11.22
N ASN A 61 5.53 -13.60 -11.96
CA ASN A 61 6.82 -13.26 -11.35
C ASN A 61 6.96 -11.74 -11.36
N CYS A 62 7.20 -11.15 -10.21
CA CYS A 62 7.45 -9.73 -10.04
C CYS A 62 8.65 -9.51 -9.13
N ASN A 63 9.28 -8.34 -9.26
CA ASN A 63 10.22 -7.83 -8.27
C ASN A 63 9.42 -6.97 -7.29
N PHE A 64 9.18 -7.46 -6.09
CA PHE A 64 8.33 -6.78 -5.12
C PHE A 64 9.08 -5.58 -4.50
N ASP A 65 8.38 -4.45 -4.26
CA ASP A 65 8.98 -3.32 -3.53
C ASP A 65 8.55 -3.36 -2.06
N VAL A 66 9.25 -4.20 -1.29
CA VAL A 66 8.97 -4.33 0.14
C VAL A 66 9.24 -3.03 0.91
N ASP A 67 10.14 -2.19 0.43
CA ASP A 67 10.58 -1.01 1.16
C ASP A 67 9.52 0.08 1.17
N ASP A 68 8.92 0.31 0.02
CA ASP A 68 7.80 1.23 -0.12
C ASP A 68 6.57 0.74 0.66
N ALA A 69 6.26 -0.55 0.57
CA ALA A 69 5.15 -1.15 1.31
C ALA A 69 5.33 -1.06 2.83
N ILE A 70 6.51 -1.41 3.36
CA ILE A 70 6.83 -1.25 4.79
C ILE A 70 6.73 0.22 5.19
N GLN A 71 7.31 1.13 4.42
CA GLN A 71 7.30 2.55 4.77
C GLN A 71 5.88 3.11 4.88
N LYS A 72 4.97 2.70 3.98
CA LYS A 72 3.56 3.06 4.03
C LYS A 72 2.86 2.48 5.25
N LEU A 73 3.10 1.21 5.56
CA LEU A 73 2.52 0.55 6.73
C LEU A 73 3.05 1.11 8.06
N GLU A 74 4.32 1.51 8.14
CA GLU A 74 4.91 2.18 9.29
C GLU A 74 4.31 3.58 9.50
N LYS A 75 4.09 4.35 8.41
CA LYS A 75 3.41 5.65 8.48
C LYS A 75 1.98 5.54 9.00
N LEU A 76 1.31 4.43 8.72
CA LEU A 76 -0.04 4.12 9.22
C LEU A 76 -0.04 3.53 10.63
N GLY A 77 1.13 3.28 11.24
CA GLY A 77 1.25 2.64 12.55
C GLY A 77 0.94 1.13 12.56
N ILE A 78 0.72 0.52 11.40
CA ILE A 78 0.30 -0.88 11.26
C ILE A 78 1.48 -1.84 11.39
N VAL A 79 2.65 -1.45 10.89
CA VAL A 79 3.88 -2.24 10.95
C VAL A 79 4.93 -1.49 11.74
N TYR A 80 5.77 -2.25 12.45
CA TYR A 80 6.89 -1.71 13.22
C TYR A 80 8.06 -2.68 13.24
N LYS A 81 9.27 -2.12 13.33
CA LYS A 81 10.51 -2.88 13.45
C LYS A 81 10.87 -3.13 14.92
N LYS A 82 11.11 -4.39 15.28
CA LYS A 82 11.55 -4.79 16.63
C LYS A 82 13.06 -4.63 16.80
N GLN A 83 13.52 -4.73 18.05
CA GLN A 83 14.94 -4.62 18.41
C GLN A 83 15.82 -5.70 17.76
N ASP A 84 15.23 -6.85 17.41
CA ASP A 84 15.88 -7.94 16.68
C ASP A 84 16.04 -7.65 15.17
N GLY A 85 15.55 -6.49 14.70
CA GLY A 85 15.60 -6.08 13.30
C GLY A 85 14.50 -6.68 12.43
N LEU A 86 13.56 -7.43 13.02
CA LEU A 86 12.43 -8.03 12.32
C LEU A 86 11.22 -7.08 12.32
N TYR A 87 10.52 -7.03 11.20
CA TYR A 87 9.21 -6.38 11.09
C TYR A 87 8.12 -7.26 11.65
N SER A 88 7.14 -6.63 12.30
CA SER A 88 5.91 -7.26 12.78
C SER A 88 4.76 -6.30 12.52
N SER A 89 3.55 -6.84 12.37
CA SER A 89 2.34 -6.04 12.32
C SER A 89 1.59 -6.04 13.65
N VAL A 90 0.69 -5.09 13.80
CA VAL A 90 -0.43 -5.21 14.73
C VAL A 90 -1.39 -6.32 14.28
N ASP A 91 -2.38 -6.66 15.10
CA ASP A 91 -3.45 -7.56 14.68
C ASP A 91 -4.42 -6.88 13.70
N VAL A 92 -5.18 -7.68 12.96
CA VAL A 92 -6.10 -7.21 11.90
C VAL A 92 -7.18 -6.28 12.46
N LYS A 93 -7.61 -6.49 13.71
CA LYS A 93 -8.64 -5.65 14.33
C LYS A 93 -8.08 -4.25 14.60
N GLU A 94 -6.90 -4.18 15.21
CA GLU A 94 -6.19 -2.92 15.48
C GLU A 94 -5.85 -2.19 14.17
N ALA A 95 -5.39 -2.91 13.14
CA ALA A 95 -5.13 -2.32 11.82
C ALA A 95 -6.40 -1.69 11.21
N THR A 96 -7.55 -2.35 11.33
CA THR A 96 -8.83 -1.85 10.83
C THR A 96 -9.25 -0.57 11.55
N GLU A 97 -9.08 -0.52 12.87
CA GLU A 97 -9.37 0.66 13.69
C GLU A 97 -8.47 1.84 13.27
N MET A 98 -7.16 1.63 13.11
CA MET A 98 -6.21 2.67 12.67
C MET A 98 -6.51 3.21 11.27
N LEU A 99 -6.85 2.33 10.32
CA LEU A 99 -7.25 2.73 8.97
C LEU A 99 -8.56 3.53 8.97
N GLY A 100 -9.53 3.14 9.82
CA GLY A 100 -10.79 3.84 9.99
C GLY A 100 -10.60 5.27 10.48
N THR A 101 -9.86 5.46 11.57
CA THR A 101 -9.56 6.79 12.13
C THR A 101 -8.83 7.67 11.13
N THR A 102 -7.80 7.15 10.45
CA THR A 102 -7.05 7.92 9.44
C THR A 102 -7.96 8.39 8.30
N THR A 103 -8.87 7.53 7.84
CA THR A 103 -9.82 7.87 6.77
C THR A 103 -10.81 8.95 7.22
N GLU A 104 -11.35 8.84 8.44
CA GLU A 104 -12.26 9.83 9.02
C GLU A 104 -11.59 11.20 9.24
N GLU A 105 -10.35 11.22 9.72
CA GLU A 105 -9.57 12.45 9.90
C GLU A 105 -9.28 13.14 8.56
N VAL A 106 -8.88 12.39 7.53
CA VAL A 106 -8.61 12.94 6.19
C VAL A 106 -9.89 13.50 5.57
N VAL A 107 -11.02 12.79 5.69
CA VAL A 107 -12.32 13.29 5.19
C VAL A 107 -12.72 14.56 5.92
N THR A 108 -12.57 14.61 7.24
CA THR A 108 -12.93 15.78 8.05
C THR A 108 -12.07 17.00 7.70
N ASN A 109 -10.76 16.80 7.52
CA ASN A 109 -9.83 17.85 7.11
C ASN A 109 -10.11 18.35 5.67
N ALA A 110 -10.41 17.45 4.74
CA ALA A 110 -10.76 17.82 3.37
C ALA A 110 -12.06 18.64 3.31
N VAL A 111 -13.08 18.26 4.10
CA VAL A 111 -14.33 19.02 4.21
C VAL A 111 -14.10 20.40 4.83
N HIS A 112 -13.23 20.52 5.84
CA HIS A 112 -12.88 21.82 6.43
C HIS A 112 -12.10 22.72 5.45
N GLN A 113 -11.23 22.16 4.61
CA GLN A 113 -10.47 22.95 3.63
C GLN A 113 -11.34 23.40 2.43
N GLY A 114 -12.32 22.60 2.00
CA GLY A 114 -13.25 22.97 0.93
C GLY A 114 -14.33 24.00 1.32
N LEU A 115 -14.53 24.26 2.61
CA LEU A 115 -15.43 25.31 3.12
C LEU A 115 -14.78 26.71 3.16
N HIS A 116 -13.48 26.81 2.91
CA HIS A 116 -12.70 28.05 2.93
C HIS A 116 -12.21 28.52 1.55
N SER A 117 -12.63 27.85 0.47
CA SER A 117 -12.26 28.16 -0.93
C SER A 117 -13.44 28.63 -1.76
#